data_AF-A0A1H8Q969-F1
#
_entry.id   AF-A0A1H8Q969-F1
#
_cell.length_a   1.000
_cell.length_b   1.000
_cell.length_c   1.000
_cell.angle_alpha   90.00
_cell.angle_beta   90.00
_cell.angle_gamma   90.00
#
_symmetry.space_group_name_H-M   'P 1'
#
loop_
_entity.id
_entity.type
_entity.pdbx_description
1 polymer ?
#
loop_
_entity_poly.entity_id
_entity_poly.type
_entity_poly.pdbx_seq_one_letter_code
_entity_poly.pdbx_strand_id
1 'polypeptide(L)'
;MTKGGLFHHFPNKQALVEGVFVDLLHQLDSAIDARMQEDEEPYGSFTRAYVEVTFEEFELGKTGPAAAITLSMLAEPTLARRLEDWLQDRARRHSETDPGPIMPIIRFAADGMWLLHALRATGAPSPIPLSLRNELVAMTRPR
;
A
#
# COMPACT_ATOMS: atom_id res chain seq x y z
N MET A 1 -28.51 8.83 -0.18
CA MET A 1 -27.81 8.96 1.12
C MET A 1 -27.87 10.41 1.55
N THR A 2 -28.61 10.74 2.62
CA THR A 2 -28.78 12.13 3.10
C THR A 2 -27.57 12.55 3.94
N LYS A 3 -27.13 13.81 3.78
CA LYS A 3 -25.98 14.43 4.47
C LYS A 3 -25.98 14.26 6.00
N GLY A 4 -27.13 13.91 6.62
CA GLY A 4 -27.25 13.65 8.06
C GLY A 4 -26.62 12.34 8.54
N GLY A 5 -26.60 11.27 7.74
CA GLY A 5 -26.11 9.96 8.18
C GLY A 5 -24.60 9.91 8.44
N LEU A 6 -23.83 10.72 7.71
CA LEU A 6 -22.37 10.76 7.81
C LEU A 6 -21.91 11.42 9.13
N PHE A 7 -22.57 12.49 9.57
CA PHE A 7 -22.25 13.17 10.83
C PHE A 7 -22.72 12.41 12.08
N HIS A 8 -23.69 11.50 11.94
CA HIS A 8 -24.05 10.61 13.05
C HIS A 8 -23.00 9.52 13.28
N HIS A 9 -22.22 9.14 12.26
CA HIS A 9 -21.12 8.17 12.38
C HIS A 9 -19.77 8.84 12.69
N PHE A 10 -19.55 10.06 12.16
CA PHE A 10 -18.29 10.78 12.33
C PHE A 10 -18.52 12.15 12.97
N PRO A 11 -18.01 12.40 14.19
CA PRO A 11 -18.26 13.64 14.93
C PRO A 11 -17.64 14.88 14.28
N ASN A 12 -16.66 14.72 13.38
CA ASN A 12 -16.03 15.81 12.62
C ASN A 12 -15.32 15.27 11.36
N LYS A 13 -14.77 16.18 10.54
CA LYS A 13 -14.02 15.83 9.31
C LYS A 13 -12.80 14.95 9.62
N GLN A 14 -12.11 15.17 10.73
CA GLN A 14 -10.96 14.37 11.12
C GLN A 14 -11.35 12.90 11.34
N ALA A 15 -12.40 12.66 12.11
CA ALA A 15 -12.90 11.32 12.39
C ALA A 15 -13.33 10.59 11.10
N LEU A 16 -13.88 11.32 10.12
CA LEU A 16 -14.20 10.77 8.80
C LEU A 16 -12.94 10.35 8.04
N VAL A 17 -11.92 11.21 7.97
CA VAL A 17 -10.66 10.90 7.28
C VAL A 17 -9.96 9.71 7.95
N GLU A 18 -9.93 9.67 9.28
CA GLU A 18 -9.37 8.55 10.04
C GLU A 18 -10.14 7.24 9.79
N GLY A 19 -11.47 7.29 9.80
CA GLY A 19 -12.30 6.11 9.52
C GLY A 19 -12.11 5.57 8.11
N VAL A 20 -12.06 6.45 7.11
CA VAL A 20 -11.77 6.07 5.72
C VAL A 20 -10.36 5.48 5.62
N PHE A 21 -9.35 6.12 6.21
CA PHE A 21 -7.98 5.62 6.20
C PHE A 21 -7.88 4.20 6.78
N VAL A 22 -8.53 3.94 7.92
CA VAL A 22 -8.52 2.60 8.55
C VAL A 22 -9.16 1.56 7.63
N ASP A 23 -10.29 1.88 7.00
CA ASP A 23 -10.95 0.96 6.08
C ASP A 23 -10.06 0.65 4.86
N LEU A 24 -9.43 1.66 4.27
CA LEU A 24 -8.51 1.48 3.15
C LEU A 24 -7.26 0.67 3.54
N LEU A 25 -6.74 0.89 4.76
CA LEU A 25 -5.60 0.12 5.27
C LEU A 25 -5.97 -1.36 5.46
N HIS A 26 -7.18 -1.66 5.93
CA HIS A 26 -7.67 -3.05 6.02
C HIS A 26 -7.84 -3.70 4.64
N GLN A 27 -8.29 -2.95 3.63
CA GLN A 27 -8.38 -3.45 2.25
C GLN A 27 -7.00 -3.79 1.70
N LEU A 28 -6.01 -2.91 1.89
CA LEU A 28 -4.62 -3.18 1.52
C LEU A 28 -4.06 -4.41 2.24
N ASP A 29 -4.30 -4.51 3.55
CA ASP A 29 -3.84 -5.64 4.36
C ASP A 29 -4.37 -6.97 3.84
N SER A 30 -5.69 -7.02 3.59
CA SER A 30 -6.39 -8.19 3.05
C SER A 30 -5.93 -8.56 1.64
N ALA A 31 -5.68 -7.58 0.78
CA ALA A 31 -5.20 -7.83 -0.59
C ALA A 31 -3.79 -8.46 -0.58
N ILE A 32 -2.91 -7.99 0.31
CA ILE A 32 -1.59 -8.58 0.46
C ILE A 32 -1.69 -9.99 1.05
N ASP A 33 -2.55 -10.23 2.04
CA ASP A 33 -2.73 -11.57 2.61
C ASP A 33 -3.25 -12.56 1.56
N ALA A 34 -4.19 -12.15 0.71
CA ALA A 34 -4.67 -12.96 -0.40
C ALA A 34 -3.54 -13.34 -1.37
N ARG A 35 -2.70 -12.37 -1.75
CA ARG A 35 -1.53 -12.61 -2.63
C ARG A 35 -0.49 -13.52 -1.99
N MET A 36 -0.26 -13.39 -0.68
CA MET A 36 0.65 -14.28 0.05
C MET A 36 0.11 -15.71 0.12
N GLN A 37 -1.21 -15.90 0.22
CA GLN A 37 -1.83 -17.23 0.22
C GLN A 37 -1.74 -17.93 -1.14
N GLU A 38 -1.70 -17.17 -2.23
CA GLU A 38 -1.57 -17.68 -3.60
C GLU A 38 -0.10 -17.99 -3.99
N ASP A 39 0.87 -17.55 -3.19
CA ASP A 39 2.30 -17.68 -3.50
C ASP A 39 2.92 -18.93 -2.85
N GLU A 40 3.31 -19.88 -3.70
CA GLU A 40 3.92 -21.15 -3.26
C GLU A 40 5.35 -20.98 -2.72
N GLU A 41 6.03 -19.87 -3.02
CA GLU A 41 7.38 -19.59 -2.57
C GLU A 41 7.36 -18.71 -1.31
N PRO A 42 7.71 -19.24 -0.13
CA PRO A 42 7.69 -18.46 1.10
C PRO A 42 8.74 -17.35 1.11
N TYR A 43 9.90 -17.51 0.46
CA TYR A 43 10.97 -16.52 0.49
C TYR A 43 10.55 -15.21 -0.20
N GLY A 44 10.63 -14.10 0.55
CA GLY A 44 10.24 -12.76 0.15
C GLY A 44 8.74 -12.58 -0.11
N SER A 45 7.90 -13.52 0.32
CA SER A 45 6.46 -13.56 0.01
C SER A 45 5.71 -12.29 0.44
N PHE A 46 6.02 -11.74 1.62
CA PHE A 46 5.36 -10.52 2.08
C PHE A 46 5.76 -9.31 1.21
N THR A 47 7.06 -9.09 1.01
CA THR A 47 7.58 -8.01 0.16
C THR A 47 7.07 -8.13 -1.27
N ARG A 48 7.01 -9.35 -1.81
CA ARG A 48 6.50 -9.61 -3.14
C ARG A 48 5.03 -9.25 -3.26
N ALA A 49 4.19 -9.74 -2.36
CA ALA A 49 2.77 -9.39 -2.33
C ALA A 49 2.56 -7.88 -2.15
N TYR A 50 3.37 -7.22 -1.31
CA TYR A 50 3.36 -5.76 -1.15
C TYR A 50 3.64 -5.04 -2.47
N VAL A 51 4.70 -5.43 -3.19
CA VAL A 51 5.01 -4.88 -4.52
C VAL A 51 3.85 -5.12 -5.49
N GLU A 52 3.28 -6.32 -5.53
CA GLU A 52 2.22 -6.62 -6.49
C GLU A 52 0.95 -5.82 -6.24
N VAL A 53 0.50 -5.74 -4.98
CA VAL A 53 -0.72 -5.01 -4.62
C VAL A 53 -0.55 -3.51 -4.84
N THR A 54 0.59 -2.93 -4.46
CA THR A 54 0.86 -1.50 -4.66
C THR A 54 0.93 -1.12 -6.15
N PHE A 55 1.32 -2.05 -7.02
CA PHE A 55 1.39 -1.83 -8.46
C PHE A 55 0.08 -2.06 -9.22
N GLU A 56 -0.83 -2.88 -8.71
CA GLU A 56 -2.10 -3.20 -9.38
C GLU A 56 -2.95 -1.94 -9.63
N GLU A 57 -2.88 -0.95 -8.73
CA GLU A 57 -3.53 0.34 -8.93
C GLU A 57 -2.92 1.16 -10.08
N PHE A 58 -1.61 1.01 -10.33
CA PHE A 58 -0.94 1.71 -11.43
C PHE A 58 -1.39 1.20 -12.79
N GLU A 59 -1.61 -0.12 -12.91
CA GLU A 59 -2.04 -0.77 -14.15
C GLU A 59 -3.49 -0.40 -14.51
N LEU A 60 -4.35 -0.24 -13.50
CA LEU A 60 -5.75 0.10 -13.69
C LEU A 60 -5.98 1.59 -13.99
N GLY A 61 -4.98 2.46 -13.80
CA GLY A 61 -5.08 3.90 -14.08
C GLY A 61 -6.18 4.61 -13.28
N LYS A 62 -6.60 4.02 -12.15
CA LYS A 62 -7.67 4.50 -11.29
C LYS A 62 -7.08 5.05 -9.99
N THR A 63 -7.75 6.05 -9.42
CA THR A 63 -7.52 6.43 -8.03
C THR A 63 -8.15 5.35 -7.15
N GLY A 64 -7.33 4.45 -6.59
CA GLY A 64 -7.76 3.37 -5.70
C GLY A 64 -7.45 3.67 -4.22
N PRO A 65 -7.67 2.68 -3.33
CA PRO A 65 -7.28 2.74 -1.92
C PRO A 65 -5.89 3.30 -1.67
N ALA A 66 -4.91 2.90 -2.48
CA ALA A 66 -3.54 3.28 -2.31
C ALA A 66 -3.37 4.80 -2.50
N ALA A 67 -3.88 5.37 -3.60
CA ALA A 67 -3.82 6.82 -3.82
C ALA A 67 -4.55 7.62 -2.71
N ALA A 68 -5.69 7.13 -2.23
CA ALA A 68 -6.45 7.76 -1.15
C ALA A 68 -5.73 7.69 0.20
N ILE A 69 -5.05 6.59 0.52
CA ILE A 69 -4.16 6.45 1.69
C ILE A 69 -3.05 7.50 1.62
N THR A 70 -2.35 7.61 0.48
CA THR A 70 -1.27 8.59 0.31
C THR A 70 -1.73 10.02 0.52
N LEU A 71 -2.85 10.42 -0.12
CA LEU A 71 -3.40 11.77 0.05
C LEU A 71 -3.88 12.04 1.48
N SER A 72 -4.42 11.03 2.16
CA SER A 72 -4.85 11.15 3.56
C SER A 72 -3.65 11.41 4.49
N MET A 73 -2.52 10.74 4.25
CA MET A 73 -1.28 10.98 5.02
C MET A 73 -0.68 12.36 4.78
N LEU A 74 -0.82 12.92 3.57
CA LEU A 74 -0.39 14.29 3.28
C LEU A 74 -1.26 15.33 3.98
N ALA A 75 -2.55 15.05 4.16
CA ALA A 75 -3.47 15.91 4.89
C ALA A 75 -3.29 15.82 6.41
N GLU A 76 -3.05 14.62 6.94
CA GLU A 76 -3.03 14.32 8.38
C GLU A 76 -1.78 13.51 8.77
N PRO A 77 -0.72 14.15 9.30
CA PRO A 77 0.55 13.48 9.62
C PRO A 77 0.45 12.35 10.66
N THR A 78 -0.61 12.35 11.49
CA THR A 78 -0.89 11.27 12.44
C THR A 78 -1.18 9.94 11.74
N LEU A 79 -1.71 9.99 10.51
CA LEU A 79 -2.00 8.79 9.70
C LEU A 79 -0.74 8.19 9.11
N ALA A 80 0.27 9.00 8.78
CA ALA A 80 1.57 8.49 8.32
C ALA A 80 2.21 7.58 9.37
N ARG A 81 2.15 7.97 10.66
CA ARG A 81 2.60 7.12 11.77
C ARG A 81 1.83 5.80 11.85
N ARG A 82 0.52 5.82 11.63
CA ARG A 82 -0.29 4.59 11.64
C ARG A 82 0.11 3.63 10.51
N LEU A 83 0.38 4.14 9.31
CA LEU A 83 0.88 3.31 8.20
C LEU A 83 2.26 2.74 8.53
N GLU A 84 3.15 3.56 9.08
CA GLU A 84 4.49 3.13 9.51
C GLU A 84 4.41 2.01 10.55
N ASP A 85 3.62 2.20 11.61
CA ASP A 85 3.41 1.20 12.66
C ASP A 85 2.87 -0.12 12.08
N TRP A 86 1.88 -0.04 11.18
CA TRP A 86 1.33 -1.21 10.49
C TRP A 86 2.39 -1.94 9.65
N LEU A 87 3.19 -1.20 8.88
CA LEU A 87 4.21 -1.79 8.01
C LEU A 87 5.33 -2.44 8.82
N GLN A 88 5.75 -1.81 9.93
CA GLN A 88 6.74 -2.35 10.85
C GLN A 88 6.24 -3.62 11.55
N ASP A 89 5.00 -3.63 12.03
CA ASP A 89 4.40 -4.83 12.63
C ASP A 89 4.37 -5.98 11.63
N ARG A 90 3.96 -5.71 10.39
CA ARG A 90 3.89 -6.73 9.35
C ARG A 90 5.26 -7.24 8.94
N ALA A 91 6.24 -6.36 8.76
CA ALA A 91 7.63 -6.76 8.51
C ALA A 91 8.20 -7.63 9.64
N ARG A 92 7.83 -7.37 10.90
CA ARG A 92 8.19 -8.20 12.05
C ARG A 92 7.51 -9.57 12.02
N ARG A 93 6.22 -9.64 11.65
CA ARG A 93 5.49 -10.93 11.50
C ARG A 93 6.09 -11.81 10.41
N HIS A 94 6.67 -11.22 9.38
CA HIS A 94 7.23 -11.93 8.22
C HIS A 94 8.77 -11.92 8.19
N SER A 95 9.45 -11.69 9.30
CA SER A 95 10.92 -11.58 9.32
C SER A 95 11.65 -12.86 8.90
N GLU A 96 11.02 -14.02 9.08
CA GLU A 96 11.58 -15.32 8.67
C GLU A 96 11.50 -15.52 7.16
N THR A 97 10.38 -15.09 6.54
CA THR A 97 10.16 -15.20 5.09
C THR A 97 10.84 -14.07 4.32
N ASP A 98 10.98 -12.89 4.93
CA ASP A 98 11.55 -11.68 4.33
C ASP A 98 12.87 -11.29 5.01
N PRO A 99 13.96 -12.07 4.83
CA PRO A 99 15.20 -11.84 5.54
C PRO A 99 16.03 -10.71 4.92
N GLY A 100 16.81 -10.06 5.78
CA GLY A 100 17.89 -9.17 5.38
C GLY A 100 17.45 -7.79 4.87
N PRO A 101 18.42 -6.93 4.55
CA PRO A 101 18.16 -5.53 4.21
C PRO A 101 17.54 -5.32 2.82
N ILE A 102 17.56 -6.35 1.96
CA ILE A 102 17.02 -6.21 0.60
C ILE A 102 15.49 -6.04 0.60
N MET A 103 14.79 -6.71 1.51
CA MET A 103 13.33 -6.66 1.61
C MET A 103 12.80 -5.25 1.92
N PRO A 104 13.28 -4.53 2.96
CA PRO A 104 12.88 -3.14 3.17
C PRO A 104 13.31 -2.19 2.05
N ILE A 105 14.45 -2.42 1.38
CA ILE A 105 14.86 -1.61 0.21
C ILE A 105 13.81 -1.72 -0.92
N ILE A 106 13.35 -2.94 -1.20
CA ILE A 106 12.31 -3.19 -2.22
C ILE A 106 10.99 -2.50 -1.83
N ARG A 107 10.58 -2.59 -0.55
CA ARG A 107 9.37 -1.89 -0.07
C ARG A 107 9.48 -0.38 -0.22
N PHE A 108 10.62 0.23 0.12
CA PHE A 108 10.83 1.66 -0.08
C PHE A 108 10.82 2.08 -1.55
N ALA A 109 11.32 1.23 -2.46
CA ALA A 109 11.18 1.47 -3.90
C ALA A 109 9.71 1.46 -4.32
N ALA A 110 8.92 0.49 -3.84
CA ALA A 110 7.47 0.44 -4.05
C ALA A 110 6.76 1.67 -3.48
N ASP A 111 7.11 2.12 -2.27
CA ASP A 111 6.55 3.32 -1.65
C ASP A 111 6.82 4.58 -2.46
N GLY A 112 8.05 4.74 -2.97
CA GLY A 112 8.40 5.86 -3.84
C GLY A 112 7.57 5.89 -5.12
N MET A 113 7.33 4.71 -5.71
CA MET A 113 6.47 4.57 -6.88
C MET A 113 5.00 4.86 -6.58
N TRP A 114 4.52 4.37 -5.45
CA TRP A 114 3.18 4.64 -4.96
C TRP A 114 2.96 6.13 -4.71
N LEU A 115 3.89 6.80 -4.01
CA LEU A 115 3.85 8.24 -3.81
C LEU A 115 3.82 9.00 -5.14
N LEU A 116 4.73 8.65 -6.06
CA LEU A 116 4.76 9.28 -7.38
C LEU A 116 3.46 9.06 -8.14
N HIS A 117 2.82 7.89 -8.04
CA HIS A 117 1.53 7.66 -8.67
C HIS A 117 0.42 8.53 -8.08
N ALA A 118 0.32 8.59 -6.74
CA ALA A 118 -0.71 9.33 -6.04
C ALA A 118 -0.65 10.85 -6.29
N LEU A 119 0.57 11.39 -6.51
CA LEU A 119 0.79 12.81 -6.80
C LEU A 119 0.42 13.22 -8.24
N ARG A 120 -0.04 12.29 -9.08
CA ARG A 120 -0.25 12.57 -10.51
C ARG A 120 -1.58 13.23 -10.77
N ALA A 121 -1.57 14.11 -11.77
CA ALA A 121 -2.80 14.60 -12.37
C ALA A 121 -3.59 13.43 -12.97
N THR A 122 -4.88 13.36 -12.66
CA THR A 122 -5.82 12.40 -13.23
C THR A 122 -5.72 12.37 -14.76
N GLY A 123 -5.54 11.17 -15.33
CA GLY A 123 -5.52 10.95 -16.78
C GLY A 123 -4.16 10.96 -17.46
N ALA A 124 -3.06 11.22 -16.74
CA ALA A 124 -1.72 11.08 -17.31
C ALA A 124 -1.30 9.58 -17.42
N PRO A 125 -0.42 9.19 -18.38
CA PRO A 125 0.19 7.85 -18.43
C PRO A 125 1.25 7.65 -17.34
N SER A 126 1.26 6.48 -16.66
CA SER A 126 2.22 6.21 -15.58
C SER A 126 3.67 6.42 -16.03
N PRO A 127 4.47 7.25 -15.33
CA PRO A 127 5.89 7.40 -15.64
C PRO A 127 6.69 6.18 -15.17
N ILE A 128 6.06 5.27 -14.41
CA ILE A 128 6.68 4.08 -13.85
C ILE A 128 6.51 2.94 -14.86
N PRO A 129 7.59 2.43 -15.45
CA PRO A 129 7.52 1.30 -16.38
C PRO A 129 7.09 0.02 -15.65
N LEU A 130 6.23 -0.79 -16.28
CA LEU A 130 5.84 -2.10 -15.73
C LEU A 130 7.03 -3.04 -15.55
N SER A 131 8.11 -2.87 -16.31
CA SER A 131 9.34 -3.63 -16.14
C SER A 131 9.95 -3.47 -14.75
N LEU A 132 9.78 -2.30 -14.12
CA LEU A 132 10.31 -2.04 -12.78
C LEU A 132 9.59 -2.88 -11.72
N ARG A 133 8.28 -3.14 -11.89
CA ARG A 133 7.54 -4.11 -11.07
C ARG A 133 8.21 -5.49 -11.13
N ASN A 134 8.46 -5.96 -12.35
CA ASN A 134 9.02 -7.29 -12.58
C ASN A 134 10.42 -7.42 -11.99
N GLU A 135 11.24 -6.37 -12.08
CA GLU A 135 12.56 -6.32 -11.43
C GLU A 135 12.45 -6.39 -9.91
N LEU A 136 11.56 -5.60 -9.30
CA LEU A 136 11.33 -5.66 -7.86
C LEU A 136 10.86 -7.04 -7.41
N VAL A 137 9.89 -7.63 -8.11
CA VAL A 137 9.39 -8.98 -7.82
C VAL A 137 10.51 -10.01 -7.96
N ALA A 138 11.34 -9.94 -8.99
CA ALA A 138 12.46 -10.86 -9.18
C ALA A 138 13.47 -10.78 -8.03
N MET A 139 13.74 -9.59 -7.49
CA MET A 139 14.65 -9.41 -6.35
C MET A 139 14.12 -9.99 -5.03
N THR A 140 12.82 -10.31 -4.94
CA THR A 140 12.23 -10.98 -3.76
C THR A 140 12.34 -12.50 -3.80
N ARG A 141 12.77 -13.08 -4.93
CA ARG A 141 12.88 -14.54 -5.09
C ARG A 141 14.25 -15.03 -4.59
N PRO A 142 14.37 -16.29 -4.15
CA PRO A 142 15.66 -16.86 -3.80
C PRO A 142 16.59 -16.87 -5.02
N ARG A 143 17.89 -16.69 -4.79
CA ARG A 143 18.92 -16.72 -5.85
C ARG A 143 19.38 -18.14 -6.16
#